data_AF-A0A0S8JZQ0-F1
#
_entry.id   AF-A0A0S8JZQ0-F1
#
_cell.length_a   1.000
_cell.length_b   1.000
_cell.length_c   1.000
_cell.angle_alpha   90.00
_cell.angle_beta   90.00
_cell.angle_gamma   90.00
#
_symmetry.space_group_name_H-M   'P 1'
#
loop_
_entity.id
_entity.type
_entity.pdbx_description
1 polymer ?
#
loop_
_entity_poly.entity_id
_entity_poly.type
_entity_poly.pdbx_seq_one_letter_code
_entity_poly.pdbx_strand_id
1 'polypeptide(L)'
;MGSFTIEGYGGVSVILRVPVRNPTEAIKQKVNGFIESNGYVSMEAENYTRSVDRPPVSWLRIPGLGRTLSGITPVPVTYPAQETAGDGPRLEYQVHLFSSGEIKIRAYLFPTLDFHYSGGLKYTISIDDEDLQIINIHEGATNRVWEQWLRNNINLQVSKHYADRPGDHTVKFWMVDPGIVLEKLEVVTGESKAIFLGPAESHYQSEAEGK
;
A
#
# COMPACT_ATOMS: atom_id res chain seq x y z
N MET A 1 -1.52 -22.14 -19.92
CA MET A 1 -0.93 -22.34 -18.59
C MET A 1 0.18 -23.36 -18.75
N GLY A 2 1.43 -22.99 -18.52
CA GLY A 2 2.57 -23.90 -18.69
C GLY A 2 2.73 -24.81 -17.46
N SER A 3 3.35 -25.96 -17.65
CA SER A 3 3.78 -26.81 -16.55
C SER A 3 5.07 -27.52 -16.93
N PHE A 4 5.87 -27.86 -15.92
CA PHE A 4 6.98 -28.79 -16.08
C PHE A 4 6.91 -29.85 -14.99
N THR A 5 7.36 -31.06 -15.31
CA THR A 5 7.33 -32.20 -14.42
C THR A 5 8.73 -32.44 -13.88
N ILE A 6 8.83 -32.62 -12.56
CA ILE A 6 10.04 -33.10 -11.90
C ILE A 6 9.84 -34.59 -11.62
N GLU A 7 10.73 -35.42 -12.14
CA GLU A 7 10.75 -36.85 -11.87
C GLU A 7 11.78 -37.15 -10.77
N GLY A 8 11.33 -37.85 -9.74
CA GLY A 8 12.12 -38.31 -8.61
C GLY A 8 12.34 -39.82 -8.63
N TYR A 9 13.23 -40.28 -7.75
CA TYR A 9 13.50 -41.70 -7.56
C TYR A 9 12.23 -42.49 -7.18
N GLY A 10 12.11 -43.73 -7.66
CA GLY A 10 10.97 -44.60 -7.34
C GLY A 10 9.67 -44.28 -8.10
N GLY A 11 9.74 -43.51 -9.19
CA GLY A 11 8.57 -43.19 -10.03
C GLY A 11 7.68 -42.07 -9.48
N VAL A 12 8.16 -41.33 -8.47
CA VAL A 12 7.46 -40.15 -7.97
C VAL A 12 7.59 -39.03 -8.99
N SER A 13 6.47 -38.44 -9.41
CA SER A 13 6.47 -37.26 -10.28
C SER A 13 5.72 -36.11 -9.60
N VAL A 14 6.26 -34.91 -9.73
CA VAL A 14 5.63 -33.67 -9.26
C VAL A 14 5.42 -32.76 -10.45
N ILE A 15 4.17 -32.37 -10.70
CA ILE A 15 3.83 -31.42 -11.75
C ILE A 15 3.83 -30.01 -11.13
N LEU A 16 4.74 -29.17 -11.60
CA LEU A 16 4.78 -27.76 -11.24
C LEU A 16 4.03 -26.94 -12.30
N ARG A 17 2.98 -26.26 -11.86
CA ARG A 17 2.20 -25.34 -12.71
C ARG A 17 2.82 -23.95 -12.66
N VAL A 18 3.04 -23.36 -13.82
CA VAL A 18 3.61 -22.01 -13.98
C VAL A 18 2.56 -21.14 -14.65
N PRO A 19 1.65 -20.51 -13.89
CA PRO A 19 0.74 -19.54 -14.44
C PRO A 19 1.55 -18.31 -14.86
N VAL A 20 1.47 -17.95 -16.15
CA VAL A 20 2.07 -16.72 -16.69
C VAL A 20 0.94 -15.87 -17.23
N ARG A 21 0.82 -14.65 -16.73
CA ARG A 21 -0.01 -13.61 -17.33
C ARG A 21 0.93 -12.65 -18.05
N ASN A 22 0.92 -12.69 -19.38
CA ASN A 22 1.63 -11.75 -20.22
C ASN A 22 0.60 -10.85 -20.91
N PRO A 23 0.34 -9.64 -20.39
CA PRO A 23 -0.57 -8.69 -21.04
C PRO A 23 -0.09 -8.37 -22.46
N THR A 24 -1.01 -7.99 -23.33
CA THR A 24 -0.64 -7.56 -24.70
C THR A 24 0.24 -6.31 -24.65
N GLU A 25 1.08 -6.10 -25.67
CA GLU A 25 1.92 -4.89 -25.76
C GLU A 25 1.11 -3.59 -25.69
N ALA A 26 -0.12 -3.60 -26.22
CA ALA A 26 -1.05 -2.48 -26.11
C ALA A 26 -1.46 -2.15 -24.66
N ILE A 27 -1.54 -3.14 -23.77
CA ILE A 27 -1.76 -2.92 -22.33
C ILE A 27 -0.47 -2.40 -21.71
N LYS A 28 0.66 -3.05 -21.98
CA LYS A 28 1.97 -2.64 -21.41
C LYS A 28 2.34 -1.20 -21.75
N GLN A 29 2.03 -0.73 -22.95
CA GLN A 29 2.31 0.64 -23.38
C GLN A 29 1.42 1.70 -22.72
N LYS A 30 0.23 1.31 -22.25
CA LYS A 30 -0.76 2.23 -21.64
C LYS A 30 -0.69 2.26 -20.12
N VAL A 31 -0.14 1.21 -19.50
CA VAL A 31 -0.11 1.15 -18.04
C VAL A 31 0.98 2.06 -17.51
N ASN A 32 0.59 2.89 -16.55
CA ASN A 32 1.49 3.77 -15.82
C ASN A 32 1.28 3.58 -14.32
N GLY A 33 2.02 2.66 -13.70
CA GLY A 33 1.80 2.31 -12.29
C GLY A 33 2.29 0.92 -11.91
N PHE A 34 1.97 0.53 -10.68
CA PHE A 34 2.29 -0.78 -10.15
C PHE A 34 1.31 -1.85 -10.61
N ILE A 35 1.81 -3.00 -11.06
CA ILE A 35 1.00 -4.04 -11.69
C ILE A 35 0.56 -5.10 -10.69
N GLU A 36 -0.72 -5.48 -10.73
CA GLU A 36 -1.23 -6.63 -9.98
C GLU A 36 -0.55 -7.93 -10.41
N SER A 37 -0.04 -8.66 -9.43
CA SER A 37 0.50 -10.00 -9.62
C SER A 37 0.28 -10.82 -8.36
N ASN A 38 0.01 -12.12 -8.51
CA ASN A 38 -0.21 -13.04 -7.39
C ASN A 38 -1.30 -12.59 -6.39
N GLY A 39 -2.31 -11.85 -6.85
CA GLY A 39 -3.43 -11.39 -6.02
C GLY A 39 -3.11 -10.18 -5.14
N TYR A 40 -2.08 -9.41 -5.47
CA TYR A 40 -1.77 -8.15 -4.79
C TYR A 40 -1.02 -7.13 -5.67
N VAL A 41 -0.96 -5.90 -5.19
CA VAL A 41 -0.03 -4.84 -5.59
C VAL A 41 0.69 -4.34 -4.33
N SER A 42 2.02 -4.38 -4.30
CA SER A 42 2.83 -3.92 -3.16
C SER A 42 3.64 -2.69 -3.56
N MET A 43 3.67 -1.66 -2.71
CA MET A 43 4.25 -0.35 -3.02
C MET A 43 5.00 0.17 -1.80
N GLU A 44 6.31 0.40 -1.92
CA GLU A 44 7.05 1.09 -0.86
C GLU A 44 6.59 2.55 -0.79
N ALA A 45 6.49 3.12 0.41
CA ALA A 45 5.87 4.42 0.59
C ALA A 45 6.55 5.55 -0.20
N GLU A 46 7.87 5.50 -0.38
CA GLU A 46 8.59 6.51 -1.16
C GLU A 46 8.32 6.49 -2.66
N ASN A 47 7.80 5.38 -3.20
CA ASN A 47 7.56 5.23 -4.62
C ASN A 47 6.13 5.64 -5.01
N TYR A 48 5.66 6.75 -4.45
CA TYR A 48 4.41 7.37 -4.88
C TYR A 48 4.52 7.84 -6.33
N THR A 49 3.41 7.81 -7.06
CA THR A 49 3.35 8.34 -8.42
C THR A 49 3.22 9.86 -8.42
N ARG A 50 2.56 10.43 -7.40
CA ARG A 50 2.45 11.87 -7.21
C ARG A 50 2.37 12.22 -5.73
N SER A 51 3.09 13.28 -5.33
CA SER A 51 2.86 13.96 -4.05
C SER A 51 2.05 15.22 -4.30
N VAL A 52 0.97 15.39 -3.55
CA VAL A 52 0.18 16.63 -3.54
C VAL A 52 0.38 17.28 -2.19
N ASP A 53 1.25 18.28 -2.16
CA ASP A 53 1.50 19.09 -0.98
C ASP A 53 0.42 20.18 -0.84
N ARG A 54 0.19 20.63 0.41
CA ARG A 54 -0.72 21.74 0.72
C ARG A 54 -0.02 22.64 1.74
N PRO A 55 0.66 23.71 1.28
CA PRO A 55 1.41 24.59 2.16
C PRO A 55 0.58 25.04 3.38
N PRO A 56 1.14 24.97 4.59
CA PRO A 56 2.56 24.76 4.88
C PRO A 56 2.99 23.27 5.00
N VAL A 57 2.11 22.31 4.67
CA VAL A 57 2.39 20.88 4.82
C VAL A 57 2.92 20.25 3.52
N SER A 58 3.98 19.46 3.64
CA SER A 58 4.56 18.64 2.57
C SER A 58 4.94 17.25 3.09
N TRP A 59 5.15 16.30 2.18
CA TRP A 59 5.62 14.96 2.54
C TRP A 59 7.14 14.86 2.57
N LEU A 60 7.70 14.42 3.70
CA LEU A 60 9.13 14.20 3.88
C LEU A 60 9.45 12.70 3.79
N ARG A 61 10.46 12.37 3.00
CA ARG A 61 11.07 11.04 2.94
C ARG A 61 12.17 10.89 3.98
N ILE A 62 12.15 9.79 4.72
CA ILE A 62 13.16 9.42 5.72
C ILE A 62 13.84 8.11 5.26
N PRO A 63 15.01 8.19 4.61
CA PRO A 63 15.69 7.01 4.08
C PRO A 63 16.04 5.99 5.17
N GLY A 64 15.78 4.71 4.93
CA GLY A 64 16.13 3.61 5.84
C GLY A 64 15.31 3.54 7.13
N LEU A 65 14.30 4.42 7.30
CA LEU A 65 13.35 4.29 8.39
C LEU A 65 12.39 3.13 8.12
N GLY A 66 12.05 2.38 9.17
CA GLY A 66 11.10 1.28 9.09
C GLY A 66 11.77 -0.07 8.86
N ARG A 67 11.03 -1.02 8.28
CA ARG A 67 11.47 -2.42 8.11
C ARG A 67 11.94 -2.76 6.71
N THR A 68 11.67 -1.89 5.74
CA THR A 68 11.98 -2.11 4.31
C THR A 68 12.85 -0.98 3.76
N LEU A 69 12.28 -0.06 2.98
CA LEU A 69 13.03 0.91 2.18
C LEU A 69 13.17 2.27 2.87
N SER A 70 12.04 2.84 3.31
CA SER A 70 11.97 4.15 3.94
C SER A 70 10.63 4.40 4.62
N GLY A 71 10.53 5.50 5.36
CA GLY A 71 9.27 6.04 5.86
C GLY A 71 8.96 7.40 5.25
N ILE A 72 7.68 7.66 4.98
CA ILE A 72 7.16 8.95 4.51
C ILE A 72 6.26 9.57 5.59
N THR A 73 6.49 10.82 5.95
CA THR A 73 5.75 11.52 7.01
C THR A 73 5.40 12.95 6.62
N PRO A 74 4.25 13.50 7.02
CA PRO A 74 3.93 14.90 6.76
C PRO A 74 4.73 15.81 7.70
N VAL A 75 5.22 16.93 7.16
CA VAL A 75 5.93 17.98 7.91
C VAL A 75 5.29 19.35 7.64
N PRO A 76 5.32 20.29 8.60
CA PRO A 76 5.91 20.16 9.94
C PRO A 76 5.05 19.30 10.89
N VAL A 77 5.70 18.54 11.77
CA VAL A 77 5.01 17.66 12.74
C VAL A 77 4.20 18.43 13.80
N THR A 78 4.36 19.75 13.87
CA THR A 78 3.60 20.64 14.75
C THR A 78 2.33 21.19 14.09
N TYR A 79 2.06 20.85 12.83
CA TYR A 79 0.86 21.29 12.15
C TYR A 79 -0.39 20.68 12.79
N PRO A 80 -1.49 21.43 13.00
CA PRO A 80 -2.68 20.89 13.64
C PRO A 80 -3.32 19.77 12.84
N ALA A 81 -3.99 18.85 13.54
CA ALA A 81 -4.82 17.84 12.92
C ALA A 81 -5.91 18.48 12.03
N GLN A 82 -6.24 17.83 10.93
CA GLN A 82 -7.31 18.27 10.02
C GLN A 82 -8.60 17.51 10.27
N GLU A 83 -9.76 18.16 10.19
CA GLU A 83 -11.04 17.49 10.39
C GLU A 83 -11.44 16.61 9.21
N THR A 84 -11.07 17.00 7.98
CA THR A 84 -11.30 16.21 6.77
C THR A 84 -10.07 16.22 5.89
N ALA A 85 -9.81 15.10 5.25
CA ALA A 85 -8.62 14.95 4.41
C ALA A 85 -8.87 15.36 2.94
N GLY A 86 -10.11 15.65 2.52
CA GLY A 86 -10.52 15.77 1.11
C GLY A 86 -9.50 16.44 0.18
N ASP A 87 -9.28 17.73 0.38
CA ASP A 87 -8.29 18.51 -0.35
C ASP A 87 -6.91 18.57 0.32
N GLY A 88 -6.72 17.86 1.43
CA GLY A 88 -5.50 17.85 2.22
C GLY A 88 -4.27 17.29 1.48
N PRO A 89 -3.08 17.41 2.11
CA PRO A 89 -1.85 16.88 1.52
C PRO A 89 -1.92 15.36 1.47
N ARG A 90 -1.52 14.79 0.32
CA ARG A 90 -1.65 13.35 0.05
C ARG A 90 -0.57 12.79 -0.86
N LEU A 91 -0.41 11.48 -0.79
CA LEU A 91 0.36 10.68 -1.71
C LEU A 91 -0.61 9.90 -2.61
N GLU A 92 -0.32 9.85 -3.90
CA GLU A 92 -1.10 9.10 -4.89
C GLU A 92 -0.22 8.01 -5.52
N TYR A 93 -0.75 6.80 -5.62
CA TYR A 93 -0.11 5.63 -6.20
C TYR A 93 -0.98 5.09 -7.33
N GLN A 94 -0.47 5.12 -8.55
CA GLN A 94 -1.16 4.49 -9.68
C GLN A 94 -0.94 2.98 -9.64
N VAL A 95 -2.03 2.23 -9.77
CA VAL A 95 -2.02 0.76 -9.78
C VAL A 95 -2.85 0.25 -10.95
N HIS A 96 -2.42 -0.86 -11.55
CA HIS A 96 -3.18 -1.57 -12.56
C HIS A 96 -3.70 -2.88 -12.01
N LEU A 97 -5.01 -2.95 -11.80
CA LEU A 97 -5.71 -4.12 -11.30
C LEU A 97 -6.28 -4.91 -12.47
N PHE A 98 -5.98 -6.19 -12.50
CA PHE A 98 -6.62 -7.15 -13.36
C PHE A 98 -7.89 -7.77 -12.77
N SER A 99 -8.04 -7.66 -11.46
CA SER A 99 -9.19 -8.10 -10.69
C SER A 99 -10.12 -6.92 -10.39
N SER A 100 -11.41 -7.19 -10.23
CA SER A 100 -12.42 -6.23 -9.76
C SER A 100 -13.19 -6.83 -8.58
N GLY A 101 -13.82 -5.98 -7.78
CA GLY A 101 -14.60 -6.38 -6.61
C GLY A 101 -14.06 -5.82 -5.29
N GLU A 102 -14.40 -6.48 -4.18
CA GLU A 102 -13.87 -6.10 -2.86
C GLU A 102 -12.36 -6.33 -2.82
N ILE A 103 -11.63 -5.30 -2.41
CA ILE A 103 -10.19 -5.33 -2.15
C ILE A 103 -9.92 -4.89 -0.71
N LYS A 104 -8.74 -5.20 -0.21
CA LYS A 104 -8.24 -4.65 1.06
C LYS A 104 -7.01 -3.81 0.79
N ILE A 105 -6.91 -2.66 1.43
CA ILE A 105 -5.65 -1.91 1.46
C ILE A 105 -5.05 -2.08 2.85
N ARG A 106 -3.82 -2.57 2.87
CA ARG A 106 -3.00 -2.72 4.07
C ARG A 106 -2.00 -1.58 4.12
N ALA A 107 -2.10 -0.74 5.14
CA ALA A 107 -1.13 0.31 5.41
C ALA A 107 -0.15 -0.16 6.50
N TYR A 108 1.12 -0.20 6.14
CA TYR A 108 2.23 -0.52 7.03
C TYR A 108 2.78 0.79 7.58
N LEU A 109 2.56 1.03 8.87
CA LEU A 109 2.86 2.30 9.52
C LEU A 109 3.91 2.07 10.62
N PHE A 110 4.79 3.05 10.80
CA PHE A 110 5.68 3.05 11.95
C PHE A 110 4.83 3.10 13.24
N PRO A 111 5.19 2.38 14.32
CA PRO A 111 4.38 2.30 15.53
C PRO A 111 4.53 3.54 16.42
N THR A 112 4.24 4.73 15.88
CA THR A 112 4.25 6.02 16.60
C THR A 112 3.19 6.02 17.69
N LEU A 113 3.54 6.50 18.89
CA LEU A 113 2.61 6.69 20.01
C LEU A 113 1.64 7.87 19.77
N ASP A 114 0.49 7.87 20.45
CA ASP A 114 -0.35 9.06 20.57
C ASP A 114 0.31 10.12 21.48
N PHE A 115 1.28 10.84 20.93
CA PHE A 115 2.05 11.85 21.66
C PHE A 115 1.29 13.17 21.86
N HIS A 116 0.19 13.38 21.12
CA HIS A 116 -0.71 14.51 21.29
C HIS A 116 -1.80 14.27 22.34
N TYR A 117 -1.97 13.01 22.78
CA TYR A 117 -3.04 12.60 23.69
C TYR A 117 -4.43 12.97 23.14
N SER A 118 -4.59 12.86 21.82
CA SER A 118 -5.79 13.26 21.06
C SER A 118 -6.77 12.11 20.83
N GLY A 119 -6.50 10.93 21.40
CA GLY A 119 -7.28 9.72 21.18
C GLY A 119 -6.79 8.93 19.96
N GLY A 120 -5.57 9.18 19.51
CA GLY A 120 -4.89 8.48 18.44
C GLY A 120 -4.48 9.36 17.26
N LEU A 121 -3.71 8.77 16.35
CA LEU A 121 -3.26 9.41 15.12
C LEU A 121 -4.05 8.80 13.97
N LYS A 122 -4.56 9.63 13.08
CA LYS A 122 -5.43 9.25 11.98
C LYS A 122 -4.80 9.59 10.65
N TYR A 123 -5.13 8.79 9.66
CA TYR A 123 -4.94 9.10 8.25
C TYR A 123 -6.26 8.84 7.53
N THR A 124 -6.31 9.25 6.26
CA THR A 124 -7.41 8.89 5.37
C THR A 124 -6.87 8.11 4.18
N ILE A 125 -7.64 7.15 3.69
CA ILE A 125 -7.28 6.32 2.54
C ILE A 125 -8.49 6.05 1.65
N SER A 126 -8.24 5.98 0.35
CA SER A 126 -9.24 5.60 -0.64
C SER A 126 -8.59 5.01 -1.89
N ILE A 127 -9.41 4.36 -2.72
CA ILE A 127 -9.14 4.07 -4.12
C ILE A 127 -10.05 4.91 -5.01
N ASP A 128 -9.48 5.50 -6.04
CA ASP A 128 -10.17 6.40 -6.98
C ASP A 128 -10.94 7.51 -6.24
N ASP A 129 -12.21 7.71 -6.60
CA ASP A 129 -13.08 8.75 -6.08
C ASP A 129 -14.17 8.19 -5.15
N GLU A 130 -13.94 7.03 -4.54
CA GLU A 130 -14.82 6.51 -3.50
C GLU A 130 -14.80 7.40 -2.24
N ASP A 131 -15.74 7.12 -1.33
CA ASP A 131 -15.79 7.78 -0.04
C ASP A 131 -14.52 7.53 0.80
N LEU A 132 -13.99 8.62 1.33
CA LEU A 132 -12.80 8.63 2.16
C LEU A 132 -12.99 7.84 3.46
N GLN A 133 -12.09 6.90 3.74
CA GLN A 133 -12.07 6.16 5.00
C GLN A 133 -11.03 6.73 5.95
N ILE A 134 -11.48 7.22 7.11
CA ILE A 134 -10.61 7.68 8.19
C ILE A 134 -10.22 6.48 9.04
N ILE A 135 -8.93 6.27 9.24
CA ILE A 135 -8.40 5.16 10.03
C ILE A 135 -7.59 5.74 11.19
N ASN A 136 -7.95 5.36 12.42
CA ASN A 136 -7.18 5.69 13.61
C ASN A 136 -6.23 4.53 13.95
N ILE A 137 -4.92 4.77 13.91
CA ILE A 137 -3.91 3.74 14.10
C ILE A 137 -3.89 3.17 15.53
N HIS A 138 -4.51 3.87 16.49
CA HIS A 138 -4.59 3.49 17.90
C HIS A 138 -5.96 2.93 18.31
N GLU A 139 -6.92 2.83 17.39
CA GLU A 139 -8.28 2.41 17.71
C GLU A 139 -8.31 0.97 18.28
N GLY A 140 -8.98 0.82 19.42
CA GLY A 140 -9.11 -0.47 20.10
C GLY A 140 -7.80 -1.07 20.61
N ALA A 141 -6.69 -0.31 20.61
CA ALA A 141 -5.40 -0.81 21.03
C ALA A 141 -5.39 -1.15 22.53
N THR A 142 -4.92 -2.35 22.85
CA THR A 142 -4.62 -2.79 24.23
C THR A 142 -3.11 -2.81 24.43
N ASN A 143 -2.65 -2.90 25.69
CA ASN A 143 -1.21 -3.03 25.98
C ASN A 143 -0.57 -4.21 25.21
N ARG A 144 -1.29 -5.33 25.05
CA ARG A 144 -0.80 -6.48 24.29
C ARG A 144 -0.66 -6.19 22.80
N VAL A 145 -1.58 -5.43 22.22
CA VAL A 145 -1.50 -5.01 20.81
C VAL A 145 -0.32 -4.05 20.63
N TRP A 146 -0.15 -3.12 21.57
CA TRP A 146 0.99 -2.20 21.58
C TRP A 146 2.34 -2.94 21.69
N GLU A 147 2.46 -3.91 22.60
CA GLU A 147 3.65 -4.78 22.71
C GLU A 147 3.97 -5.52 21.41
N GLN A 148 2.93 -5.95 20.67
CA GLN A 148 3.11 -6.60 19.37
C GLN A 148 3.62 -5.63 18.31
N TRP A 149 3.12 -4.39 18.27
CA TRP A 149 3.62 -3.37 17.35
C TRP A 149 5.09 -3.07 17.59
N LEU A 150 5.50 -2.93 18.85
CA LEU A 150 6.90 -2.75 19.20
C LEU A 150 7.76 -3.95 18.83
N ARG A 151 7.31 -5.16 19.16
CA ARG A 151 8.03 -6.41 18.84
C ARG A 151 8.25 -6.57 17.34
N ASN A 152 7.23 -6.24 16.54
CA ASN A 152 7.26 -6.41 15.10
C ASN A 152 7.78 -5.17 14.36
N ASN A 153 8.03 -4.08 15.09
CA ASN A 153 8.35 -2.74 14.59
C ASN A 153 7.38 -2.26 13.50
N ILE A 154 6.08 -2.50 13.67
CA ILE A 154 5.05 -2.08 12.71
C ILE A 154 3.65 -2.00 13.34
N ASN A 155 2.89 -1.01 12.92
CA ASN A 155 1.45 -0.93 13.09
C ASN A 155 0.76 -1.18 11.73
N LEU A 156 0.12 -2.34 11.58
CA LEU A 156 -0.57 -2.73 10.35
C LEU A 156 -2.05 -2.39 10.45
N GLN A 157 -2.53 -1.52 9.56
CA GLN A 157 -3.93 -1.14 9.46
C GLN A 157 -4.53 -1.69 8.18
N VAL A 158 -5.82 -2.06 8.22
CA VAL A 158 -6.51 -2.66 7.07
C VAL A 158 -7.84 -1.97 6.84
N SER A 159 -8.03 -1.45 5.64
CA SER A 159 -9.27 -0.85 5.16
C SER A 159 -9.84 -1.70 4.00
N LYS A 160 -11.14 -1.63 3.79
CA LYS A 160 -11.85 -2.39 2.73
C LYS A 160 -12.35 -1.42 1.68
N HIS A 161 -12.14 -1.75 0.41
CA HIS A 161 -12.47 -0.87 -0.71
C HIS A 161 -13.10 -1.68 -1.85
N TYR A 162 -13.56 -0.99 -2.89
CA TYR A 162 -14.16 -1.65 -4.05
C TYR A 162 -13.58 -1.12 -5.36
N ALA A 163 -12.95 -2.01 -6.13
CA ALA A 163 -12.55 -1.72 -7.50
C ALA A 163 -13.70 -2.13 -8.44
N ASP A 164 -14.38 -1.16 -9.04
CA ASP A 164 -15.59 -1.38 -9.85
C ASP A 164 -15.33 -2.14 -11.16
N ARG A 165 -14.09 -2.08 -11.66
CA ARG A 165 -13.65 -2.69 -12.92
C ARG A 165 -12.18 -3.09 -12.83
N PRO A 166 -11.69 -4.00 -13.68
CA PRO A 166 -10.27 -4.11 -13.95
C PRO A 166 -9.78 -2.87 -14.71
N GLY A 167 -8.55 -2.43 -14.45
CA GLY A 167 -7.90 -1.34 -15.14
C GLY A 167 -7.00 -0.53 -14.21
N ASP A 168 -6.76 0.72 -14.61
CA ASP A 168 -5.98 1.66 -13.84
C ASP A 168 -6.83 2.28 -12.72
N HIS A 169 -6.25 2.33 -11.53
CA HIS A 169 -6.82 2.91 -10.33
C HIS A 169 -5.77 3.76 -9.60
N THR A 170 -6.22 4.65 -8.74
CA THR A 170 -5.34 5.47 -7.88
C THR A 170 -5.62 5.20 -6.41
N VAL A 171 -4.64 4.65 -5.70
CA VAL A 171 -4.68 4.60 -4.23
C VAL A 171 -4.18 5.94 -3.70
N LYS A 172 -4.96 6.55 -2.82
CA LYS A 172 -4.67 7.87 -2.27
C LYS A 172 -4.55 7.77 -0.75
N PHE A 173 -3.46 8.30 -0.18
CA PHE A 173 -3.18 8.32 1.26
C PHE A 173 -3.00 9.76 1.72
N TRP A 174 -3.86 10.22 2.63
CA TRP A 174 -3.84 11.60 3.11
C TRP A 174 -3.42 11.71 4.56
N MET A 175 -2.83 12.85 4.88
CA MET A 175 -2.61 13.29 6.25
C MET A 175 -3.93 13.76 6.90
N VAL A 176 -4.16 13.30 8.13
CA VAL A 176 -5.18 13.86 9.04
C VAL A 176 -4.45 14.37 10.28
N ASP A 177 -3.71 13.50 10.97
CA ASP A 177 -2.83 13.87 12.07
C ASP A 177 -1.35 13.92 11.62
N PRO A 178 -0.56 14.90 12.09
CA PRO A 178 0.90 14.87 11.91
C PRO A 178 1.53 13.69 12.69
N GLY A 179 2.76 13.33 12.33
CA GLY A 179 3.52 12.29 13.05
C GLY A 179 3.18 10.85 12.65
N ILE A 180 2.21 10.64 11.75
CA ILE A 180 2.08 9.39 11.01
C ILE A 180 3.29 9.19 10.10
N VAL A 181 3.79 7.97 10.06
CA VAL A 181 4.86 7.57 9.15
C VAL A 181 4.42 6.32 8.38
N LEU A 182 4.28 6.46 7.07
CA LEU A 182 3.92 5.37 6.15
C LEU A 182 5.19 4.69 5.63
N GLU A 183 5.26 3.37 5.71
CA GLU A 183 6.38 2.56 5.19
C GLU A 183 6.02 1.85 3.88
N LYS A 184 4.79 1.32 3.78
CA LYS A 184 4.34 0.55 2.61
C LYS A 184 2.81 0.52 2.50
N LEU A 185 2.31 0.40 1.28
CA LEU A 185 0.93 0.05 0.97
C LEU A 185 0.87 -1.29 0.23
N GLU A 186 -0.08 -2.15 0.58
CA GLU A 186 -0.42 -3.36 -0.17
C GLU A 186 -1.91 -3.37 -0.51
N VAL A 187 -2.23 -3.38 -1.81
CA VAL A 187 -3.58 -3.66 -2.31
C VAL A 187 -3.73 -5.17 -2.45
N VAL A 188 -4.68 -5.78 -1.75
CA VAL A 188 -4.96 -7.21 -1.79
C VAL A 188 -6.23 -7.44 -2.58
N THR A 189 -6.11 -8.12 -3.72
CA THR A 189 -7.21 -8.46 -4.65
C THR A 189 -7.61 -9.93 -4.59
N GLY A 190 -6.82 -10.77 -3.92
CA GLY A 190 -7.09 -12.20 -3.78
C GLY A 190 -6.51 -12.78 -2.49
N GLU A 191 -6.12 -14.05 -2.53
CA GLU A 191 -5.49 -14.72 -1.39
C GLU A 191 -4.03 -14.25 -1.20
N SER A 192 -3.83 -13.15 -0.49
CA SER A 192 -2.49 -12.74 0.00
C SER A 192 -2.21 -13.41 1.34
N LYS A 193 -1.22 -14.32 1.36
CA LYS A 193 -0.69 -14.88 2.61
C LYS A 193 0.01 -13.77 3.40
N ALA A 194 -0.24 -13.73 4.71
CA ALA A 194 0.49 -12.82 5.59
C ALA A 194 1.98 -13.20 5.60
N ILE A 195 2.83 -12.28 5.11
CA ILE A 195 4.28 -12.37 5.17
C ILE A 195 4.76 -11.31 6.16
N PHE A 196 5.77 -11.62 6.98
CA PHE A 196 6.21 -10.75 8.09
C PHE A 196 6.50 -9.30 7.66
N LEU A 197 7.16 -9.11 6.51
CA LEU A 197 7.49 -7.81 5.92
C LEU A 197 6.45 -7.31 4.90
N GLY A 198 5.39 -8.09 4.65
CA GLY A 198 4.59 -7.98 3.43
C GLY A 198 5.34 -8.50 2.19
N PRO A 199 4.67 -8.53 1.03
CA PRO A 199 5.32 -8.88 -0.24
C PRO A 199 6.37 -7.83 -0.66
N ALA A 200 7.34 -8.26 -1.46
CA ALA A 200 8.23 -7.35 -2.16
C ALA A 200 7.44 -6.40 -3.07
N GLU A 201 8.02 -5.24 -3.38
CA GLU A 201 7.39 -4.26 -4.25
C GLU A 201 7.01 -4.87 -5.61
N SER A 202 5.81 -4.52 -6.09
CA SER A 202 5.30 -4.94 -7.39
C SER A 202 6.10 -4.27 -8.50
N HIS A 203 6.09 -4.90 -9.68
CA HIS A 203 6.68 -4.28 -10.85
C HIS A 203 5.97 -2.96 -11.19
N TYR A 204 6.74 -1.89 -11.37
CA TYR A 204 6.26 -0.60 -11.87
C TYR A 204 6.50 -0.51 -13.37
N GLN A 205 5.43 -0.24 -14.12
CA GLN A 205 5.48 0.03 -15.56
C GLN A 205 5.29 1.53 -15.78
N SER A 206 6.19 2.18 -16.51
CA SER A 206 5.96 3.55 -17.00
C SER A 206 5.31 3.50 -18.37
N GLU A 207 4.43 4.48 -18.65
CA GLU A 207 3.91 4.70 -20.00
C GLU A 207 5.08 4.89 -20.97
N ALA A 208 5.03 4.23 -22.13
CA ALA A 208 6.05 4.45 -23.14
C ALA A 208 5.83 5.85 -23.73
N GLU A 209 6.81 6.75 -23.61
CA GLU A 209 6.79 8.03 -24.31
C GLU A 209 6.54 7.77 -25.80
N GLY A 210 5.39 8.24 -26.30
CA GLY A 210 5.01 8.09 -27.70
C GLY A 210 6.11 8.65 -28.60
N LYS A 211 6.61 7.81 -29.51
CA LYS A 211 7.39 8.26 -30.68
C LYS A 211 6.45 8.74 -31.77
#